data_AF-A0A3B0TB87-F1
#
_entry.id   AF-A0A3B0TB87-F1
#
_cell.length_a   1.000
_cell.length_b   1.000
_cell.length_c   1.000
_cell.angle_alpha   90.00
_cell.angle_beta   90.00
_cell.angle_gamma   90.00
#
_symmetry.space_group_name_H-M   'P 1'
#
loop_
_entity.id
_entity.type
_entity.pdbx_description
1 polymer ?
#
loop_
_entity_poly.entity_id
_entity_poly.type
_entity_poly.pdbx_seq_one_letter_code
_entity_poly.pdbx_strand_id
1 'polypeptide(L)'
;MISLTSLATAAAEGAVEAHEASGGLLQNVSFWVTLAFIIVIAIFARAGMHKMIGSGLDKRAQNIADEINEARRMREEAQELLARYQRRQHEAESEAAAIIEQAKKDATRMTLEAREKIEAQMERRAKAAEDKIARAEAQALSEVRGQTADLAIAAARTIIKERMDTGAQSAFIDRAIADVRNKLN
;
A
#
# COMPACT_ATOMS: atom_id res chain seq x y z
N MET A 1 -7.79 5.79 -84.35
CA MET A 1 -6.33 6.04 -84.34
C MET A 1 -5.55 4.79 -83.93
N ILE A 2 -5.70 3.67 -84.65
CA ILE A 2 -5.02 2.39 -84.31
C ILE A 2 -4.26 1.80 -85.53
N SER A 3 -4.34 2.39 -86.71
CA SER A 3 -3.80 1.78 -87.94
C SER A 3 -2.38 2.19 -88.35
N LEU A 4 -1.73 3.16 -87.69
CA LEU A 4 -0.43 3.69 -88.13
C LEU A 4 0.80 3.15 -87.38
N THR A 5 0.65 2.70 -86.14
CA THR A 5 1.75 2.07 -85.37
C THR A 5 2.00 0.62 -85.75
N SER A 6 0.98 -0.10 -86.25
CA SER A 6 1.13 -1.47 -86.78
C SER A 6 1.97 -1.51 -88.06
N LEU A 7 1.83 -0.51 -88.94
CA LEU A 7 2.46 -0.51 -90.27
C LEU A 7 3.95 -0.17 -90.20
N ALA A 8 4.36 0.69 -89.26
CA ALA A 8 5.78 0.96 -88.99
C ALA A 8 6.48 -0.22 -88.31
N THR A 9 5.76 -0.98 -87.49
CA THR A 9 6.29 -2.18 -86.83
C THR A 9 6.50 -3.33 -87.84
N ALA A 10 5.52 -3.56 -88.73
CA ALA A 10 5.64 -4.56 -89.79
C ALA A 10 6.69 -4.19 -90.88
N ALA A 11 6.88 -2.90 -91.17
CA ALA A 11 7.92 -2.45 -92.10
C ALA A 11 9.35 -2.55 -91.52
N ALA A 12 9.48 -2.45 -90.19
CA ALA A 12 10.75 -2.70 -89.50
C ALA A 12 11.08 -4.19 -89.42
N GLU A 13 10.08 -5.07 -89.24
CA GLU A 13 10.27 -6.53 -89.28
C GLU A 13 10.61 -7.04 -90.69
N GLY A 14 9.94 -6.53 -91.74
CA GLY A 14 10.16 -6.98 -93.12
C GLY A 14 11.50 -6.56 -93.76
N ALA A 15 12.18 -5.52 -93.25
CA ALA A 15 13.50 -5.12 -93.74
C ALA A 15 14.65 -5.97 -93.17
N VAL A 16 14.40 -6.70 -92.09
CA VAL A 16 15.41 -7.55 -91.43
C VAL A 16 15.49 -8.94 -92.08
N GLU A 17 14.38 -9.43 -92.66
CA GLU A 17 14.34 -10.76 -93.30
C GLU A 17 14.86 -10.81 -94.75
N ALA A 18 14.95 -9.69 -95.46
CA ALA A 18 15.23 -9.69 -96.91
C ALA A 18 16.73 -9.68 -97.31
N HIS A 19 17.68 -9.61 -96.37
CA HIS A 19 19.13 -9.56 -96.67
C HIS A 19 19.93 -10.80 -96.27
N GLU A 20 19.28 -11.90 -95.85
CA GLU A 20 19.97 -13.06 -95.26
C GLU A 20 20.20 -14.28 -96.19
N ALA A 21 19.86 -14.21 -97.47
CA ALA A 21 19.97 -15.37 -98.36
C ALA A 21 20.97 -15.16 -99.51
N SER A 22 22.27 -14.95 -99.21
CA SER A 22 23.40 -15.36 -100.10
C SER A 22 24.81 -14.90 -99.67
N GLY A 23 25.00 -14.25 -98.53
CA GLY A 23 26.32 -13.95 -97.98
C GLY A 23 26.67 -14.90 -96.83
N GLY A 24 27.91 -15.41 -96.77
CA GLY A 24 28.35 -16.24 -95.64
C GLY A 24 28.10 -15.55 -94.31
N LEU A 25 27.93 -16.32 -93.22
CA LEU A 25 27.54 -15.88 -91.86
C LEU A 25 28.12 -14.53 -91.36
N LEU A 26 29.27 -14.10 -91.87
CA LEU A 26 29.94 -12.85 -91.52
C LEU A 26 29.43 -11.60 -92.25
N GLN A 27 28.59 -11.72 -93.30
CA GLN A 27 28.04 -10.61 -94.09
C GLN A 27 26.60 -10.20 -93.70
N ASN A 28 25.91 -10.97 -92.85
CA ASN A 28 24.55 -10.67 -92.42
C ASN A 28 24.56 -9.66 -91.26
N VAL A 29 23.89 -8.52 -91.45
CA VAL A 29 23.74 -7.49 -90.40
C VAL A 29 22.99 -8.04 -89.19
N SER A 30 21.98 -8.88 -89.42
CA SER A 30 21.22 -9.56 -88.35
C SER A 30 22.12 -10.39 -87.43
N PHE A 31 23.13 -11.08 -87.97
CA PHE A 31 24.07 -11.87 -87.16
C PHE A 31 24.87 -10.99 -86.18
N TRP A 32 25.41 -9.85 -86.64
CA TRP A 32 26.13 -8.92 -85.77
C TRP A 32 25.22 -8.22 -84.75
N VAL A 33 23.97 -7.91 -85.10
CA VAL A 33 22.98 -7.35 -84.17
C VAL A 33 22.60 -8.37 -83.09
N THR A 34 22.32 -9.62 -83.45
CA THR A 34 22.04 -10.70 -82.49
C THR A 34 23.25 -10.97 -81.60
N LEU A 35 24.47 -10.96 -82.16
CA LEU A 35 25.71 -11.14 -81.40
C LEU A 35 25.92 -9.99 -80.40
N ALA A 36 25.71 -8.73 -80.82
CA ALA A 36 25.78 -7.58 -79.93
C ALA A 36 24.72 -7.63 -78.81
N PHE A 37 23.49 -8.06 -79.13
CA PHE A 37 22.42 -8.25 -78.15
C PHE A 37 22.75 -9.34 -77.12
N ILE A 38 23.29 -10.47 -77.57
CA ILE A 38 23.76 -11.54 -76.68
C ILE A 38 24.90 -11.05 -75.79
N ILE A 39 25.85 -10.28 -76.33
CA ILE A 39 26.95 -9.69 -75.55
C ILE A 39 26.39 -8.73 -74.48
N VAL A 40 25.42 -7.88 -74.82
CA VAL A 40 24.78 -6.96 -73.86
C VAL A 40 24.03 -7.74 -72.76
N ILE A 41 23.28 -8.79 -73.11
CA ILE A 41 22.62 -9.66 -72.13
C ILE A 41 23.66 -10.37 -71.25
N ALA A 42 24.75 -10.88 -71.83
CA ALA A 42 25.82 -11.51 -71.09
C ALA A 42 26.50 -10.54 -70.12
N ILE A 43 26.67 -9.27 -70.52
CA ILE A 43 27.16 -8.20 -69.64
C ILE A 43 26.14 -7.92 -68.52
N PHE A 44 24.84 -7.80 -68.78
CA PHE A 44 23.83 -7.60 -67.73
C PHE A 44 23.70 -8.79 -66.77
N ALA A 45 23.84 -10.01 -67.30
CA ALA A 45 23.87 -11.24 -66.51
C ALA A 45 25.13 -11.28 -65.63
N ARG A 46 26.31 -10.98 -66.19
CA ARG A 46 27.59 -10.92 -65.47
C ARG A 46 27.65 -9.76 -64.47
N ALA A 47 27.06 -8.62 -64.79
CA ALA A 47 26.94 -7.44 -63.93
C ALA A 47 25.93 -7.63 -62.79
N GLY A 48 25.20 -8.76 -62.77
CA GLY A 48 24.37 -9.14 -61.62
C GLY A 48 23.11 -8.30 -61.45
N MET A 49 22.59 -7.67 -62.51
CA MET A 49 21.38 -6.84 -62.46
C MET A 49 20.19 -7.60 -61.85
N HIS A 50 20.04 -8.89 -62.19
CA HIS A 50 19.03 -9.78 -61.62
C HIS A 50 19.18 -9.97 -60.10
N LYS A 51 20.41 -10.07 -59.61
CA LYS A 51 20.73 -10.21 -58.18
C LYS A 51 20.46 -8.92 -57.42
N MET A 52 20.73 -7.76 -58.02
CA MET A 52 20.48 -6.47 -57.37
C MET A 52 18.99 -6.23 -57.14
N ILE A 53 18.15 -6.52 -58.14
CA ILE A 53 16.69 -6.42 -58.03
C ILE A 53 16.14 -7.45 -57.02
N GLY A 54 16.59 -8.71 -57.09
CA GLY A 54 16.20 -9.74 -56.12
C GLY A 54 16.58 -9.35 -54.68
N SER A 55 17.81 -8.89 -54.46
CA SER A 55 18.26 -8.46 -53.12
C SER A 55 17.49 -7.26 -52.57
N GLY A 56 17.02 -6.34 -53.44
CA GLY A 56 16.20 -5.21 -53.02
C GLY A 56 14.80 -5.63 -52.58
N LEU A 57 14.21 -6.63 -53.24
CA LEU A 57 12.93 -7.22 -52.86
C LEU A 57 13.06 -8.05 -51.57
N ASP A 58 14.11 -8.87 -51.46
CA ASP A 58 14.38 -9.66 -50.26
C ASP A 58 14.59 -8.76 -49.04
N LYS A 59 15.35 -7.67 -49.19
CA LYS A 59 15.56 -6.70 -48.11
C LYS A 59 14.26 -6.03 -47.68
N ARG A 60 13.37 -5.70 -48.62
CA ARG A 60 12.03 -5.17 -48.29
C ARG A 60 11.17 -6.21 -47.58
N ALA A 61 11.18 -7.45 -48.05
CA ALA A 61 10.45 -8.55 -47.43
C ALA A 61 10.94 -8.82 -46.00
N GLN A 62 12.26 -8.80 -45.77
CA GLN A 62 12.87 -8.91 -44.44
C GLN A 62 12.46 -7.76 -43.53
N ASN A 63 12.59 -6.51 -43.99
CA ASN A 63 12.17 -5.35 -43.20
C ASN A 63 10.69 -5.43 -42.78
N ILE A 64 9.80 -5.80 -43.70
CA ILE A 64 8.36 -5.96 -43.41
C ILE A 64 8.14 -7.10 -42.40
N ALA A 65 8.84 -8.22 -42.57
CA ALA A 65 8.76 -9.34 -41.62
C ALA A 65 9.24 -8.91 -40.22
N ASP A 66 10.33 -8.17 -40.14
CA ASP A 66 10.89 -7.65 -38.89
C ASP A 66 9.93 -6.65 -38.22
N GLU A 67 9.36 -5.71 -38.98
CA GLU A 67 8.34 -4.78 -38.48
C GLU A 67 7.09 -5.49 -37.95
N ILE A 68 6.61 -6.53 -38.64
CA ILE A 68 5.46 -7.33 -38.20
C ILE A 68 5.81 -8.11 -36.92
N ASN A 69 7.01 -8.69 -36.84
CA ASN A 69 7.46 -9.42 -35.66
C ASN A 69 7.59 -8.48 -34.46
N GLU A 70 8.16 -7.30 -34.66
CA GLU A 70 8.30 -6.29 -33.62
C GLU A 70 6.92 -5.77 -33.16
N ALA A 71 6.00 -5.53 -34.09
CA ALA A 71 4.63 -5.16 -33.76
C ALA A 71 3.90 -6.26 -32.96
N ARG A 72 4.11 -7.53 -33.29
CA ARG A 72 3.58 -8.67 -32.51
C ARG A 72 4.18 -8.71 -31.11
N ARG A 73 5.50 -8.57 -30.99
CA ARG A 73 6.22 -8.53 -29.70
C ARG A 73 5.69 -7.40 -28.82
N MET A 74 5.59 -6.18 -29.36
CA MET A 74 5.03 -5.03 -28.63
C MET A 74 3.58 -5.27 -28.18
N ARG A 75 2.77 -5.94 -29.02
CA ARG A 75 1.38 -6.26 -28.66
C ARG A 75 1.32 -7.29 -27.54
N GLU A 76 2.14 -8.34 -27.59
CA GLU A 76 2.24 -9.35 -26.54
C GLU A 76 2.71 -8.73 -25.23
N GLU A 77 3.74 -7.88 -25.26
CA GLU A 77 4.23 -7.15 -24.08
C GLU A 77 3.15 -6.22 -23.49
N ALA A 78 2.40 -5.51 -24.33
CA ALA A 78 1.30 -4.66 -23.89
C ALA A 78 0.16 -5.47 -23.25
N GLN A 79 -0.18 -6.63 -23.82
CA GLN A 79 -1.17 -7.54 -23.24
C GLN A 79 -0.71 -8.12 -21.90
N GLU A 80 0.56 -8.52 -21.81
CA GLU A 80 1.14 -9.02 -20.56
C GLU A 80 1.17 -7.93 -19.48
N LEU A 81 1.53 -6.70 -19.88
CA LEU A 81 1.54 -5.54 -18.99
C LEU A 81 0.14 -5.21 -18.49
N LEU A 82 -0.86 -5.21 -19.38
CA LEU A 82 -2.27 -5.00 -19.01
C LEU A 82 -2.74 -6.07 -18.01
N ALA A 83 -2.47 -7.35 -18.28
CA ALA A 83 -2.82 -8.44 -17.38
C ALA A 83 -2.11 -8.31 -16.03
N ARG A 84 -0.84 -7.86 -16.00
CA ARG A 84 -0.11 -7.56 -14.76
C ARG A 84 -0.75 -6.41 -13.98
N TYR A 85 -1.14 -5.32 -14.65
CA TYR A 85 -1.81 -4.20 -14.00
C TYR A 85 -3.18 -4.59 -13.44
N GLN A 86 -3.97 -5.35 -14.18
CA GLN A 86 -5.28 -5.83 -13.71
C GLN A 86 -5.13 -6.73 -12.47
N ARG A 87 -4.17 -7.66 -12.48
CA ARG A 87 -3.86 -8.47 -11.30
C ARG A 87 -3.43 -7.62 -10.11
N ARG A 88 -2.49 -6.69 -10.31
CA ARG A 88 -2.03 -5.78 -9.26
C ARG A 88 -3.14 -4.91 -8.71
N GLN A 89 -4.05 -4.45 -9.55
CA GLN A 89 -5.21 -3.67 -9.13
C GLN A 89 -6.11 -4.51 -8.22
N HIS A 90 -6.46 -5.73 -8.64
CA HIS A 90 -7.28 -6.63 -7.84
C HIS A 90 -6.60 -7.02 -6.52
N GLU A 91 -5.29 -7.30 -6.55
CA GLU A 91 -4.50 -7.57 -5.34
C GLU A 91 -4.50 -6.37 -4.39
N ALA A 92 -4.29 -5.15 -4.91
CA ALA A 92 -4.33 -3.92 -4.11
C ALA A 92 -5.71 -3.64 -3.52
N GLU A 93 -6.79 -3.89 -4.28
CA GLU A 93 -8.17 -3.77 -3.79
C GLU A 93 -8.45 -4.79 -2.67
N SER A 94 -8.01 -6.03 -2.84
CA SER A 94 -8.13 -7.09 -1.82
C SER A 94 -7.30 -6.78 -0.57
N GLU A 95 -6.09 -6.28 -0.73
CA GLU A 95 -5.21 -5.90 0.38
C GLU A 95 -5.78 -4.71 1.14
N ALA A 96 -6.28 -3.68 0.44
CA ALA A 96 -6.97 -2.55 1.06
C ALA A 96 -8.21 -2.99 1.85
N ALA A 97 -9.02 -3.90 1.30
CA ALA A 97 -10.17 -4.47 2.01
C ALA A 97 -9.75 -5.23 3.27
N ALA A 98 -8.68 -6.04 3.20
CA ALA A 98 -8.13 -6.76 4.34
C ALA A 98 -7.59 -5.82 5.42
N ILE A 99 -6.89 -4.74 5.04
CA ILE A 99 -6.41 -3.71 5.97
C ILE A 99 -7.58 -3.06 6.70
N ILE A 100 -8.65 -2.70 5.98
CA ILE A 100 -9.84 -2.07 6.58
C ILE A 100 -10.53 -3.05 7.54
N GLU A 101 -10.65 -4.32 7.18
CA GLU A 101 -11.25 -5.34 8.05
C GLU A 101 -10.42 -5.54 9.32
N GLN A 102 -9.09 -5.64 9.18
CA GLN A 102 -8.19 -5.77 10.32
C GLN A 102 -8.23 -4.53 11.23
N ALA A 103 -8.22 -3.33 10.66
CA ALA A 103 -8.35 -2.10 11.42
C ALA A 103 -9.67 -2.02 12.20
N LYS A 104 -10.78 -2.49 11.60
CA LYS A 104 -12.08 -2.58 12.30
C LYS A 104 -12.02 -3.58 13.45
N LYS A 105 -11.46 -4.77 13.23
CA LYS A 105 -11.29 -5.78 14.29
C LYS A 105 -10.43 -5.26 15.43
N ASP A 106 -9.32 -4.60 15.12
CA ASP A 106 -8.43 -4.01 16.13
C ASP A 106 -9.09 -2.85 16.87
N ALA A 107 -9.89 -2.02 16.20
CA ALA A 107 -10.66 -0.97 16.86
C ALA A 107 -11.72 -1.55 17.82
N THR A 108 -12.45 -2.59 17.42
CA THR A 108 -13.40 -3.29 18.31
C THR A 108 -12.68 -3.92 19.50
N ARG A 109 -11.54 -4.58 19.28
CA ARG A 109 -10.75 -5.16 20.37
C ARG A 109 -10.23 -4.09 21.33
N MET A 110 -9.65 -3.01 20.80
CA MET A 110 -9.13 -1.90 21.59
C MET A 110 -10.24 -1.21 22.40
N THR A 111 -11.43 -1.03 21.84
CA THR A 111 -12.56 -0.45 22.56
C THR A 111 -13.09 -1.36 23.67
N LEU A 112 -13.14 -2.68 23.45
CA LEU A 112 -13.48 -3.66 24.50
C LEU A 112 -12.45 -3.64 25.63
N GLU A 113 -11.15 -3.75 25.31
CA GLU A 113 -10.07 -3.69 26.29
C GLU A 113 -10.06 -2.36 27.06
N ALA A 114 -10.34 -1.24 26.38
CA ALA A 114 -10.41 0.07 27.02
C ALA A 114 -11.61 0.16 27.98
N ARG A 115 -12.78 -0.38 27.60
CA ARG A 115 -13.96 -0.42 28.47
C ARG A 115 -13.69 -1.25 29.72
N GLU A 116 -13.16 -2.46 29.58
CA GLU A 116 -12.80 -3.31 30.73
C GLU A 116 -11.79 -2.61 31.66
N LYS A 117 -10.78 -1.95 31.10
CA LYS A 117 -9.80 -1.19 31.90
C LYS A 117 -10.45 -0.03 32.63
N ILE A 118 -11.36 0.71 31.99
CA ILE A 118 -12.08 1.83 32.61
C ILE A 118 -12.99 1.31 33.72
N GLU A 119 -13.76 0.25 33.49
CA GLU A 119 -14.63 -0.36 34.50
C GLU A 119 -13.82 -0.82 35.72
N ALA A 120 -12.70 -1.53 35.50
CA ALA A 120 -11.81 -1.93 36.60
C ALA A 120 -11.16 -0.74 37.32
N GLN A 121 -10.88 0.37 36.62
CA GLN A 121 -10.40 1.59 37.26
C GLN A 121 -11.50 2.29 38.07
N MET A 122 -12.74 2.32 37.58
CA MET A 122 -13.87 2.89 38.28
C MET A 122 -14.18 2.10 39.55
N GLU A 123 -14.19 0.77 39.50
CA GLU A 123 -14.41 -0.07 40.68
C GLU A 123 -13.33 0.17 41.75
N ARG A 124 -12.05 0.23 41.35
CA ARG A 124 -10.95 0.55 42.26
C ARG A 124 -11.09 1.95 42.88
N ARG A 125 -11.51 2.94 42.09
CA ARG A 125 -11.73 4.31 42.59
C ARG A 125 -12.93 4.37 43.53
N ALA A 126 -14.01 3.64 43.25
CA ALA A 126 -15.18 3.54 44.11
C ALA A 126 -14.80 2.95 45.47
N LYS A 127 -14.12 1.79 45.48
CA LYS A 127 -13.61 1.17 46.73
C LYS A 127 -12.69 2.12 47.49
N ALA A 128 -11.75 2.78 46.81
CA ALA A 128 -10.85 3.74 47.46
C ALA A 128 -11.60 4.96 48.04
N ALA A 129 -12.71 5.38 47.42
CA ALA A 129 -13.55 6.45 47.94
C ALA A 129 -14.37 5.99 49.15
N GLU A 130 -14.97 4.79 49.08
CA GLU A 130 -15.67 4.16 50.21
C GLU A 130 -14.74 4.00 51.41
N ASP A 131 -13.53 3.49 51.19
CA ASP A 131 -12.51 3.35 52.23
C ASP A 131 -12.11 4.70 52.85
N LYS A 132 -12.05 5.77 52.04
CA LYS A 132 -11.77 7.13 52.54
C LYS A 132 -12.92 7.66 53.38
N ILE A 133 -14.17 7.43 52.95
CA ILE A 133 -15.36 7.82 53.70
C ILE A 133 -15.40 7.08 55.03
N ALA A 134 -15.22 5.77 55.04
CA ALA A 134 -15.21 4.96 56.26
C ALA A 134 -14.13 5.42 57.25
N ARG A 135 -12.93 5.76 56.75
CA ARG A 135 -11.87 6.34 57.60
C ARG A 135 -12.24 7.72 58.13
N ALA A 136 -12.84 8.58 57.31
CA ALA A 136 -13.27 9.92 57.73
C ALA A 136 -14.39 9.85 58.78
N GLU A 137 -15.34 8.92 58.63
CA GLU A 137 -16.40 8.67 59.62
C GLU A 137 -15.84 8.18 60.95
N ALA A 138 -14.91 7.21 60.91
CA ALA A 138 -14.26 6.71 62.12
C ALA A 138 -13.47 7.83 62.84
N GLN A 139 -12.77 8.66 62.08
CA GLN A 139 -12.03 9.81 62.61
C GLN A 139 -12.98 10.84 63.23
N ALA A 140 -14.04 11.24 62.52
CA ALA A 140 -15.04 12.18 63.02
C ALA A 140 -15.72 11.66 64.30
N LEU A 141 -16.06 10.37 64.34
CA LEU A 141 -16.64 9.75 65.53
C LEU A 141 -15.67 9.76 66.72
N SER A 142 -14.38 9.52 66.48
CA SER A 142 -13.34 9.63 67.49
C SER A 142 -13.19 11.06 68.01
N GLU A 143 -13.21 12.05 67.12
CA GLU A 143 -13.14 13.48 67.46
C GLU A 143 -14.34 13.93 68.30
N VAL A 144 -15.56 13.53 67.91
CA VAL A 144 -16.79 13.84 68.68
C VAL A 144 -16.73 13.22 70.07
N ARG A 145 -16.26 11.96 70.19
CA ARG A 145 -16.07 11.30 71.50
C ARG A 145 -15.04 12.03 72.36
N GLY A 146 -13.93 12.46 71.77
CA GLY A 146 -12.89 13.25 72.44
C GLY A 146 -13.46 14.57 72.97
N GLN A 147 -14.12 15.35 72.11
CA GLN A 147 -14.74 16.63 72.49
C GLN A 147 -15.81 16.45 73.59
N THR A 148 -16.60 15.37 73.51
CA THR A 148 -17.61 15.07 74.53
C THR A 148 -16.97 14.71 75.86
N ALA A 149 -15.88 13.93 75.86
CA ALA A 149 -15.13 13.60 77.07
C ALA A 149 -14.51 14.86 77.70
N ASP A 150 -13.92 15.75 76.90
CA ASP A 150 -13.36 17.01 77.36
C ASP A 150 -14.43 17.93 77.97
N LEU A 151 -15.61 18.03 77.32
CA LEU A 151 -16.74 18.79 77.84
C LEU A 151 -17.28 18.19 79.15
N ALA A 152 -17.38 16.86 79.24
CA ALA A 152 -17.81 16.17 80.45
C ALA A 152 -16.82 16.41 81.61
N ILE A 153 -15.51 16.35 81.35
CA ILE A 153 -14.46 16.66 82.34
C ILE A 153 -14.55 18.13 82.76
N ALA A 154 -14.75 19.05 81.82
CA ALA A 154 -14.91 20.47 82.12
C ALA A 154 -16.15 20.74 83.00
N ALA A 155 -17.29 20.14 82.67
CA ALA A 155 -18.52 20.24 83.46
C ALA A 155 -18.35 19.64 84.86
N ALA A 156 -17.72 18.46 84.96
CA ALA A 156 -17.41 17.83 86.25
C ALA A 156 -16.49 18.72 87.10
N ARG A 157 -15.46 19.34 86.51
CA ARG A 157 -14.57 20.29 87.19
C ARG A 157 -15.34 21.49 87.73
N THR A 158 -16.27 22.05 86.95
CA THR A 158 -17.12 23.17 87.40
C THR A 158 -18.02 22.78 88.56
N ILE A 159 -18.71 21.64 88.47
CA ILE A 159 -19.57 21.13 89.55
C ILE A 159 -18.77 20.85 90.83
N ILE A 160 -17.58 20.25 90.70
CA ILE A 160 -16.69 20.01 91.85
C ILE A 160 -16.29 21.35 92.49
N LYS A 161 -15.93 22.36 91.67
CA LYS A 161 -15.57 23.69 92.16
C LYS A 161 -16.72 24.39 92.89
N GLU A 162 -17.96 24.25 92.41
CA GLU A 162 -19.16 24.82 93.05
C GLU A 162 -19.57 24.08 94.32
N ARG A 163 -19.33 22.76 94.41
CA ARG A 163 -19.67 21.93 95.58
C ARG A 163 -18.57 21.86 96.63
N MET A 164 -17.35 22.32 96.31
CA MET A 164 -16.24 22.41 97.26
C MET A 164 -16.43 23.60 98.21
N ASP A 165 -17.15 23.36 99.31
CA ASP A 165 -17.07 24.17 100.53
C ASP A 165 -15.96 23.63 101.45
N THR A 166 -15.43 24.49 102.33
CA THR A 166 -14.44 24.22 103.37
C THR A 166 -14.72 22.94 104.18
N GLY A 167 -16.00 22.58 104.42
CA GLY A 167 -16.38 21.33 105.09
C GLY A 167 -16.31 20.05 104.22
N ALA A 168 -16.50 20.15 102.91
CA ALA A 168 -16.39 19.01 101.99
C ALA A 168 -14.92 18.68 101.67
N GLN A 169 -14.04 19.68 101.72
CA GLN A 169 -12.62 19.55 101.39
C GLN A 169 -11.84 18.76 102.46
N SER A 170 -12.13 18.96 103.75
CA SER A 170 -11.52 18.19 104.84
C SER A 170 -11.93 16.71 104.80
N ALA A 171 -13.21 16.42 104.59
CA ALA A 171 -13.71 15.04 104.47
C ALA A 171 -13.13 14.27 103.26
N PHE A 172 -12.82 14.97 102.16
CA PHE A 172 -12.13 14.39 101.00
C PHE A 172 -10.65 14.08 101.29
N ILE A 173 -9.96 14.96 102.03
CA ILE A 173 -8.57 14.75 102.44
C ILE A 173 -8.47 13.55 103.38
N ASP A 174 -9.36 13.45 104.37
CA ASP A 174 -9.36 12.32 105.32
C ASP A 174 -9.63 10.98 104.61
N ARG A 175 -10.55 10.95 103.63
CA ARG A 175 -10.75 9.75 102.79
C ARG A 175 -9.54 9.44 101.92
N ALA A 176 -8.93 10.43 101.28
CA ALA A 176 -7.75 10.21 100.44
C ALA A 176 -6.58 9.65 101.26
N ILE A 177 -6.37 10.15 102.49
CA ILE A 177 -5.37 9.62 103.43
C ILE A 177 -5.71 8.17 103.82
N ALA A 178 -6.99 7.86 104.08
CA ALA A 178 -7.43 6.50 104.40
C ALA A 178 -7.25 5.53 103.22
N ASP A 179 -7.50 5.97 101.98
CA ASP A 179 -7.40 5.13 100.77
C ASP A 179 -5.95 4.82 100.41
N VAL A 180 -5.04 5.79 100.58
CA VAL A 180 -3.58 5.58 100.46
C VAL A 180 -3.09 4.61 101.54
N ARG A 181 -3.56 4.75 102.78
CA ARG A 181 -3.23 3.82 103.86
C ARG A 181 -3.70 2.39 103.59
N ASN A 182 -4.85 2.21 102.93
CA ASN A 182 -5.37 0.90 102.55
C ASN A 182 -4.68 0.26 101.33
N LYS A 183 -4.07 1.06 100.43
CA LYS A 183 -3.26 0.54 99.29
C LYS A 183 -1.80 0.25 99.65
N LEU A 184 -1.33 0.73 100.80
CA LEU A 184 0.04 0.54 101.30
C LEU A 184 0.15 -0.51 102.43
N ASN A 185 -0.98 -1.09 102.85
CA ASN A 185 -1.04 -2.35 103.58
C ASN A 185 -1.35 -3.49 102.60
#